data_AF-A0A352Y3V0-F1
#
_entry.id   AF-A0A352Y3V0-F1
#
_cell.length_a   1.000
_cell.length_b   1.000
_cell.length_c   1.000
_cell.angle_alpha   90.00
_cell.angle_beta   90.00
_cell.angle_gamma   90.00
#
_symmetry.space_group_name_H-M   'P 1'
#
loop_
_entity.id
_entity.type
_entity.pdbx_description
1 polymer ?
#
loop_
_entity_poly.entity_id
_entity_poly.type
_entity_poly.pdbx_seq_one_letter_code
_entity_poly.pdbx_strand_id
1 'polypeptide(L)' 'MSELADQPPPTLQRIPSGIAGLDRILHGGFLKGGTYLIMGPPGAGKTILANQFCFNHVAAGGSVLYLT' A
#
# COMPACT_ATOMS: atom_id res chain seq x y z
N MET A 1 30.19 -9.75 22.07
CA MET A 1 29.35 -8.58 21.75
C MET A 1 29.92 -7.90 20.50
N SER A 2 29.76 -8.51 19.31
CA SER A 2 30.28 -7.95 18.04
C SER A 2 29.58 -8.45 16.76
N GLU A 3 28.63 -9.38 16.80
CA GLU A 3 28.09 -10.04 15.58
C GLU A 3 26.66 -9.62 15.19
N LEU A 4 26.02 -8.68 15.89
CA LEU A 4 24.64 -8.26 15.59
C LEU A 4 24.52 -7.08 14.62
N ALA A 5 25.62 -6.54 14.11
CA ALA A 5 25.63 -5.29 13.34
C ALA A 5 25.54 -5.45 11.80
N ASP A 6 25.61 -6.68 11.27
CA ASP A 6 25.76 -6.93 9.81
C ASP A 6 24.54 -7.59 9.14
N GLN A 7 23.37 -7.57 9.80
CA GLN A 7 22.14 -7.99 9.14
C GLN A 7 21.65 -6.86 8.21
N PRO A 8 21.54 -7.08 6.89
CA PRO A 8 20.95 -6.09 6.01
C PRO A 8 19.54 -5.75 6.52
N PRO A 9 19.14 -4.48 6.47
CA PRO A 9 17.84 -4.07 6.97
C PRO A 9 16.75 -4.91 6.29
N PRO A 10 15.71 -5.32 7.03
CA PRO A 10 14.65 -6.16 6.48
C PRO A 10 14.08 -5.51 5.21
N THR A 11 14.07 -6.26 4.11
CA THR A 11 13.49 -5.80 2.85
C THR A 11 12.00 -5.58 3.06
N LEU A 12 11.59 -4.31 3.10
CA LEU A 12 10.20 -3.94 3.27
C LEU A 12 9.41 -4.33 2.02
N GLN A 13 8.60 -5.39 2.12
CA GLN A 13 7.75 -5.84 1.02
C GLN A 13 6.69 -4.77 0.72
N ARG A 14 6.47 -4.47 -0.56
CA ARG A 14 5.44 -3.53 -1.02
C ARG A 14 4.32 -4.25 -1.76
N ILE A 15 3.12 -3.66 -1.70
CA ILE A 15 1.92 -4.07 -2.42
C ILE A 15 1.58 -2.93 -3.40
N PRO A 16 1.65 -3.18 -4.72
CA PRO A 16 1.24 -2.20 -5.72
C PRO A 16 -0.21 -1.77 -5.53
N SER A 17 -0.48 -0.48 -5.77
CA SER A 17 -1.85 0.03 -5.79
C SER A 17 -2.60 -0.26 -7.08
N GLY A 18 -1.87 -0.57 -8.16
CA GLY A 18 -2.41 -0.71 -9.50
C GLY A 18 -2.71 0.63 -10.16
N ILE A 19 -2.40 1.75 -9.50
CA ILE A 19 -2.50 3.11 -10.03
C ILE A 19 -1.08 3.57 -10.34
N ALA A 20 -0.68 3.52 -11.62
CA ALA A 20 0.71 3.75 -12.04
C ALA A 20 1.32 5.06 -11.50
N GLY A 21 0.55 6.16 -11.50
CA GLY A 21 1.01 7.44 -10.97
C GLY A 21 1.26 7.42 -9.46
N LEU A 22 0.41 6.73 -8.70
CA LEU A 22 0.54 6.59 -7.26
C LEU A 22 1.69 5.64 -6.90
N ASP A 23 1.81 4.53 -7.61
CA ASP A 23 2.90 3.57 -7.40
C ASP A 23 4.27 4.20 -7.67
N ARG A 24 4.35 5.11 -8.66
CA ARG A 24 5.56 5.90 -8.89
C ARG A 24 5.92 6.78 -7.69
N ILE A 25 4.93 7.47 -7.11
CA ILE A 25 5.12 8.33 -5.93
C ILE A 25 5.50 7.49 -4.69
N LEU A 26 4.91 6.32 -4.54
CA LEU A 26 5.12 5.42 -3.40
C LEU A 26 6.31 4.45 -3.59
N HIS A 27 7.06 4.55 -4.69
CA HIS A 27 8.18 3.65 -5.03
C HIS A 27 7.77 2.17 -5.09
N GLY A 28 6.70 1.87 -5.83
CA GLY A 28 6.18 0.51 -6.03
C GLY A 28 5.00 0.13 -5.12
N GLY A 29 4.36 1.12 -4.49
CA GLY A 29 3.13 0.93 -3.72
C GLY A 29 3.32 0.95 -2.20
N PHE A 30 2.31 0.47 -1.48
CA PHE A 30 2.24 0.54 -0.02
C PHE A 30 3.10 -0.54 0.64
N LEU A 31 3.76 -0.23 1.75
CA LEU A 31 4.40 -1.24 2.61
C LEU A 31 3.37 -2.26 3.12
N LYS A 32 3.68 -3.54 2.95
CA LYS A 32 2.91 -4.66 3.48
C LYS A 32 2.92 -4.61 5.01
N GLY A 33 1.74 -4.76 5.61
CA GLY A 33 1.56 -4.64 7.06
C GLY A 33 1.56 -3.20 7.59
N GLY A 34 1.63 -2.20 6.70
CA GLY A 34 1.51 -0.80 7.09
C GLY A 34 0.05 -0.35 7.26
N THR A 35 -0.17 0.62 8.15
CA THR A 35 -1.44 1.32 8.32
C THR A 35 -1.35 2.70 7.68
N TYR A 36 -2.34 3.05 6.86
CA TYR A 36 -2.35 4.30 6.10
C TYR A 36 -3.61 5.11 6.39
N LEU A 37 -3.46 6.43 6.49
CA LEU A 37 -4.54 7.38 6.65
C LEU A 37 -4.68 8.23 5.38
N ILE A 38 -5.86 8.20 4.76
CA ILE A 38 -6.18 9.02 3.58
C ILE A 38 -7.04 10.21 4.03
N MET A 39 -6.49 11.42 3.93
CA MET A 39 -7.17 12.66 4.31
C MET A 39 -7.45 13.55 3.10
N GLY A 40 -8.54 14.31 3.19
CA GLY A 40 -8.96 15.27 2.15
C GLY A 40 -10.40 15.72 2.33
N PRO A 41 -10.81 16.82 1.67
CA PRO A 41 -12.16 17.38 1.80
C PRO A 41 -13.24 16.41 1.28
N PRO A 42 -14.53 16.64 1.62
CA PRO A 42 -15.65 15.93 1.00
C PRO A 42 -15.56 15.99 -0.53
N GLY A 43 -15.90 14.89 -1.21
CA GLY A 43 -15.81 14.83 -2.68
C GLY A 43 -14.40 14.64 -3.26
N ALA A 44 -13.32 14.64 -2.46
CA ALA A 44 -11.95 14.44 -2.96
C ALA A 44 -11.62 13.02 -3.47
N GLY A 45 -12.60 12.12 -3.54
CA GLY A 45 -12.40 10.77 -4.08
C GLY A 45 -11.72 9.77 -3.15
N LYS A 46 -11.64 10.01 -1.83
CA LYS A 46 -11.01 9.09 -0.86
C LYS A 46 -11.57 7.66 -0.91
N THR A 47 -12.89 7.54 -0.88
CA THR A 47 -13.60 6.25 -1.01
C THR A 47 -13.33 5.61 -2.37
N ILE A 48 -13.31 6.40 -3.44
CA ILE A 48 -12.99 5.91 -4.78
C ILE A 48 -11.57 5.36 -4.82
N LEU A 49 -10.58 6.08 -4.28
CA LEU A 49 -9.19 5.64 -4.19
C LEU A 49 -9.07 4.33 -3.41
N ALA A 50 -9.71 4.22 -2.23
CA ALA A 50 -9.72 2.99 -1.46
C ALA A 50 -10.31 1.82 -2.27
N ASN A 51 -11.42 2.06 -2.97
CA ASN A 51 -12.06 1.03 -3.78
C ASN A 51 -11.23 0.61 -5.00
N GLN A 52 -10.50 1.54 -5.63
CA GLN A 52 -9.58 1.24 -6.73
C GLN A 52 -8.42 0.35 -6.26
N PHE A 53 -7.86 0.64 -5.09
CA PHE A 53 -6.85 -0.22 -4.48
C PHE A 53 -7.40 -1.63 -4.24
N CYS A 54 -8.61 -1.73 -3.67
CA CYS A 54 -9.27 -3.01 -3.40
C CYS A 54 -9.51 -3.80 -4.69
N PHE A 55 -10.07 -3.15 -5.71
CA PHE A 55 -10.36 -3.74 -7.02
C PHE A 55 -9.09 -4.29 -7.68
N ASN A 56 -8.04 -3.48 -7.75
CA ASN A 56 -6.77 -3.89 -8.35
C ASN A 56 -6.11 -5.03 -7.57
N HIS A 57 -6.20 -5.02 -6.23
CA HIS A 57 -5.66 -6.09 -5.40
C HIS A 57 -6.36 -7.43 -5.66
N VAL A 58 -7.70 -7.42 -5.76
CA VAL A 58 -8.48 -8.62 -6.10
C VAL A 58 -8.21 -9.09 -7.53
N ALA A 59 -8.11 -8.16 -8.49
CA ALA A 59 -7.77 -8.49 -9.88
C ALA A 59 -6.39 -9.16 -10.03
N ALA A 60 -5.45 -8.86 -9.13
CA ALA A 60 -4.14 -9.51 -9.04
C ALA A 60 -4.15 -10.83 -8.27
N GLY A 61 -5.32 -11.34 -7.85
CA GLY A 61 -5.48 -12.59 -7.09
C GLY A 61 -5.38 -12.44 -5.57
N GLY A 62 -5.35 -11.21 -5.05
CA GLY A 62 -5.36 -10.92 -3.62
C GLY A 62 -6.76 -10.94 -3.00
N SER A 63 -6.81 -10.84 -1.68
CA SER A 63 -8.07 -10.75 -0.92
C SER A 63 -8.17 -9.44 -0.16
N VAL A 64 -9.40 -8.94 0.00
CA VAL A 64 -9.66 -7.64 0.61
C VAL A 64 -10.86 -7.74 1.54
N LEU A 65 -10.76 -7.11 2.70
CA LEU A 65 -11.88 -6.78 3.56
C LEU A 65 -12.15 -5.28 3.46
N TYR A 66 -13.36 -4.91 3.05
CA TYR A 66 -13.80 -3.52 2.95
C TYR A 66 -14.87 -3.25 4.00
N LEU A 67 -14.64 -2.25 4.85
CA LEU A 67 -15.52 -1.87 5.95
C LEU A 67 -15.95 -0.41 5.75
N THR A 68 -17.23 -0.12 5.99
CA THR A 68 -17.85 1.20 5.88
C THR A 68 -18.28 1.73 7.23
#